data_AF-A0AAV0TD28-F1
#
_entry.id   AF-A0AAV0TD28-F1
#
_cell.length_a   1.000
_cell.length_b   1.000
_cell.length_c   1.000
_cell.angle_alpha   90.00
_cell.angle_beta   90.00
_cell.angle_gamma   90.00
#
_symmetry.space_group_name_H-M   'P 1'
#
loop_
_entity.id
_entity.type
_entity.pdbx_description
1 polymer ?
#
loop_
_entity_poly.entity_id
_entity_poly.type
_entity_poly.pdbx_seq_one_letter_code
_entity_poly.pdbx_strand_id
1 'polypeptide(L)'
;MGRLLHTLKTTITASQSMNLFTARKDPKRSWPAHYLHMVAVCDACGGGAEEKVLDNTVHYASADLTTVLMAKYNNDRRDHLRQAEELAHFAQSVELENKTGRTLGRELVAAVTD
;
A
#
# COMPACT_ATOMS: atom_id res chain seq x y z
N MET A 1 -7.48 -2.30 -39.14
CA MET A 1 -7.74 -1.63 -37.84
C MET A 1 -6.87 -2.15 -36.67
N GLY A 2 -5.80 -2.93 -36.88
CA GLY A 2 -4.97 -3.44 -35.76
C GLY A 2 -3.80 -2.55 -35.32
N ARG A 3 -3.37 -1.60 -36.17
CA ARG A 3 -2.16 -0.80 -35.93
C ARG A 3 -2.41 0.38 -34.96
N LEU A 4 -3.61 0.99 -35.01
CA LEU A 4 -3.98 2.12 -34.15
C LEU A 4 -4.14 1.73 -32.68
N LEU A 5 -4.67 0.54 -32.39
CA LEU A 5 -4.79 -0.01 -31.03
C LEU A 5 -3.43 -0.32 -30.38
N HIS A 6 -2.42 -0.68 -31.19
CA HIS A 6 -1.05 -0.87 -30.72
C HIS A 6 -0.38 0.47 -30.41
N THR A 7 -0.66 1.52 -31.19
CA THR A 7 -0.13 2.87 -30.97
C THR A 7 -0.80 3.60 -29.79
N LEU A 8 -2.09 3.33 -29.54
CA LEU A 8 -2.87 3.92 -28.44
C LEU A 8 -2.82 3.12 -27.15
N LYS A 9 -2.26 1.90 -27.15
CA LYS A 9 -1.85 1.24 -25.92
C LYS A 9 -0.74 2.08 -25.31
N THR A 10 -1.11 2.94 -24.36
CA THR A 10 -0.20 3.53 -23.38
C THR A 10 0.43 2.37 -22.61
N THR A 11 1.46 1.78 -23.22
CA THR A 11 2.22 0.70 -22.64
C THR A 11 3.02 1.36 -21.54
N ILE A 12 2.54 1.26 -20.31
CA ILE A 12 3.34 1.63 -19.13
C ILE A 12 4.65 0.88 -19.30
N THR A 13 5.73 1.61 -19.53
CA THR A 13 7.04 0.99 -19.74
C THR A 13 7.45 0.26 -18.46
N ALA A 14 8.30 -0.75 -18.55
CA ALA A 14 8.79 -1.46 -17.37
C ALA A 14 9.42 -0.52 -16.32
N SER A 15 10.01 0.60 -16.75
CA SER A 15 10.51 1.65 -15.85
C SER A 15 9.40 2.45 -15.17
N GLN A 16 8.33 2.79 -15.90
CA GLN A 16 7.17 3.48 -15.34
C GLN A 16 6.40 2.59 -14.36
N SER A 17 6.25 1.29 -14.67
CA SER A 17 5.59 0.34 -13.77
C SER A 17 6.38 0.19 -12.47
N MET A 18 7.72 0.04 -12.56
CA MET A 18 8.58 -0.03 -11.38
C MET A 18 8.45 1.23 -10.50
N ASN A 19 8.43 2.41 -11.09
CA ASN A 19 8.22 3.65 -10.33
C ASN A 19 6.86 3.68 -9.61
N LEU A 20 5.81 3.14 -10.24
CA LEU A 20 4.48 3.05 -9.61
C LEU A 20 4.47 2.04 -8.45
N PHE A 21 5.13 0.90 -8.59
CA PHE A 21 5.22 -0.13 -7.54
C PHE A 21 6.13 0.24 -6.37
N THR A 22 7.02 1.23 -6.52
CA THR A 22 7.88 1.72 -5.44
C THR A 22 7.39 3.03 -4.82
N ALA A 23 6.27 3.57 -5.34
CA ALA A 23 5.67 4.78 -4.81
C ALA A 23 5.06 4.51 -3.42
N ARG A 24 5.39 5.36 -2.45
CA ARG A 24 4.75 5.34 -1.13
C ARG A 24 3.28 5.71 -1.22
N LYS A 25 2.49 5.24 -0.26
CA LYS A 25 1.09 5.64 -0.10
C LYS A 25 0.96 7.15 0.08
N ASP A 26 0.02 7.76 -0.62
CA ASP A 26 -0.39 9.15 -0.36
C ASP A 26 -0.92 9.30 1.09
N PRO A 27 -0.46 10.28 1.87
CA PRO A 27 -0.89 10.44 3.26
C PRO A 27 -2.40 10.64 3.45
N LYS A 28 -3.10 11.18 2.44
CA LYS A 28 -4.55 11.42 2.45
C LYS A 28 -5.36 10.19 2.04
N ARG A 29 -4.71 9.17 1.45
CA ARG A 29 -5.36 7.93 1.01
C ARG A 29 -5.36 6.89 2.13
N SER A 30 -6.43 6.12 2.25
CA SER A 30 -6.49 4.95 3.15
C SER A 30 -5.66 3.78 2.60
N TRP A 31 -5.22 2.87 3.48
CA TRP A 31 -4.48 1.68 3.04
C TRP A 31 -5.30 0.77 2.10
N PRO A 32 -6.60 0.49 2.36
CA PRO A 32 -7.42 -0.27 1.42
C PRO A 32 -7.57 0.39 0.05
N ALA A 33 -7.71 1.72 0.00
CA ALA A 33 -7.75 2.44 -1.27
C ALA A 33 -6.39 2.42 -2.00
N HIS A 34 -5.29 2.41 -1.24
CA HIS A 34 -3.94 2.26 -1.80
C HIS A 34 -3.71 0.86 -2.39
N TYR A 35 -4.17 -0.19 -1.70
CA TYR A 35 -4.17 -1.55 -2.22
C TYR A 35 -4.93 -1.65 -3.56
N LEU A 36 -6.15 -1.13 -3.64
CA LEU A 36 -6.93 -1.13 -4.88
C LEU A 36 -6.22 -0.38 -6.02
N HIS A 37 -5.53 0.72 -5.71
CA HIS A 37 -4.72 1.42 -6.68
C HIS A 37 -3.55 0.57 -7.19
N MET A 38 -2.85 -0.15 -6.30
CA MET A 38 -1.76 -1.05 -6.68
C MET A 38 -2.24 -2.24 -7.51
N VAL A 39 -3.43 -2.79 -7.20
CA VAL A 39 -4.07 -3.82 -8.04
C VAL A 39 -4.35 -3.29 -9.44
N ALA A 40 -4.91 -2.09 -9.56
CA ALA A 40 -5.15 -1.46 -10.86
C ALA A 40 -3.85 -1.20 -11.64
N VAL A 41 -2.75 -0.85 -10.94
CA VAL A 41 -1.41 -0.73 -11.55
C VAL A 41 -0.91 -2.09 -12.06
N CYS A 42 -1.07 -3.15 -11.27
CA CYS A 42 -0.73 -4.52 -11.66
C CYS A 42 -1.47 -4.96 -12.93
N ASP A 43 -2.77 -4.75 -12.97
CA ASP A 43 -3.60 -5.07 -14.15
C ASP A 43 -3.18 -4.25 -15.37
N ALA A 44 -2.92 -2.95 -15.20
CA ALA A 44 -2.47 -2.07 -16.28
C ALA A 44 -1.07 -2.44 -16.81
N CYS A 45 -0.24 -3.12 -16.02
CA CYS A 45 1.07 -3.62 -16.41
C CYS A 45 1.01 -5.02 -17.07
N GLY A 46 -0.19 -5.58 -17.27
CA GLY A 46 -0.39 -6.88 -17.90
C GLY A 46 -0.59 -8.05 -16.92
N GLY A 47 -0.78 -7.78 -15.64
CA GLY A 47 -0.91 -8.81 -14.59
C GLY A 47 0.42 -9.52 -14.27
N GLY A 48 0.41 -10.42 -13.28
CA GLY A 48 1.61 -11.22 -12.92
C GLY A 48 2.62 -10.50 -12.04
N ALA A 49 2.29 -9.31 -11.53
CA ALA A 49 3.09 -8.53 -10.60
C ALA A 49 2.45 -8.45 -9.20
N GLU A 50 1.64 -9.45 -8.82
CA GLU A 50 0.91 -9.50 -7.56
C GLU A 50 1.87 -9.48 -6.35
N GLU A 51 3.04 -10.08 -6.50
CA GLU A 51 4.12 -9.99 -5.52
C GLU A 51 4.55 -8.54 -5.28
N LYS A 52 4.58 -7.70 -6.33
CA LYS A 52 4.96 -6.28 -6.23
C LYS A 52 3.91 -5.45 -5.51
N VAL A 53 2.64 -5.83 -5.59
CA VAL A 53 1.55 -5.19 -4.82
C VAL A 53 1.74 -5.46 -3.32
N LEU A 54 2.07 -6.71 -2.98
CA LEU A 54 2.37 -7.11 -1.61
C LEU A 54 3.65 -6.43 -1.09
N ASP A 55 4.72 -6.43 -1.89
CA ASP A 55 6.00 -5.79 -1.57
C ASP A 55 5.85 -4.29 -1.30
N ASN A 56 5.08 -3.58 -2.14
CA ASN A 56 4.78 -2.17 -1.94
C ASN A 56 4.10 -1.91 -0.58
N THR A 57 3.10 -2.74 -0.27
CA THR A 57 2.29 -2.59 0.94
C THR A 57 3.14 -2.71 2.21
N VAL A 58 4.14 -3.59 2.21
CA VAL A 58 5.02 -3.84 3.36
C VAL A 58 6.21 -2.89 3.40
N HIS A 59 7.00 -2.85 2.33
CA HIS A 59 8.33 -2.22 2.34
C HIS A 59 8.31 -0.72 2.07
N TYR A 60 7.23 -0.20 1.49
CA TYR A 60 7.10 1.23 1.15
C TYR A 60 6.11 1.97 2.08
N ALA A 61 5.79 1.36 3.22
CA ALA A 61 5.11 2.02 4.34
C ALA A 61 6.08 2.95 5.11
N SER A 62 5.58 3.59 6.19
CA SER A 62 6.46 4.27 7.14
C SER A 62 7.33 3.24 7.89
N ALA A 63 8.47 3.65 8.44
CA ALA A 63 9.41 2.73 9.11
C ALA A 63 8.74 1.95 10.27
N ASP A 64 7.98 2.65 11.10
CA ASP A 64 7.27 2.04 12.23
C ASP A 64 6.24 1.02 11.74
N LEU A 65 5.45 1.37 10.72
CA LEU A 65 4.41 0.51 10.18
C LEU A 65 4.99 -0.69 9.41
N THR A 66 6.09 -0.49 8.70
CA THR A 66 6.84 -1.56 8.00
C THR A 66 7.23 -2.66 8.98
N THR A 67 7.73 -2.29 10.16
CA THR A 67 8.12 -3.24 11.20
C THR A 67 6.93 -4.09 11.66
N VAL A 68 5.77 -3.47 11.88
CA VAL A 68 4.55 -4.19 12.28
C VAL A 68 4.00 -5.07 11.15
N LEU A 69 4.05 -4.59 9.90
CA LEU A 69 3.59 -5.33 8.74
C LEU A 69 4.49 -6.54 8.45
N MET A 70 5.81 -6.40 8.58
CA MET A 70 6.75 -7.52 8.45
C MET A 70 6.48 -8.63 9.46
N ALA A 71 6.04 -8.30 10.69
CA ALA A 71 5.68 -9.32 11.68
C ALA A 71 4.46 -10.16 11.28
N LYS A 72 3.60 -9.65 10.39
CA LYS A 72 2.45 -10.38 9.82
C LYS A 72 2.68 -10.88 8.39
N TYR A 73 3.79 -10.50 7.78
CA TYR A 73 4.13 -10.90 6.42
C TYR A 73 4.50 -12.40 6.42
N ASN A 74 3.84 -13.15 5.53
CA ASN A 74 4.14 -14.55 5.30
C ASN A 74 4.73 -14.72 3.90
N ASN A 75 5.97 -15.21 3.80
CA ASN A 75 6.66 -15.40 2.53
C ASN A 75 6.28 -16.72 1.82
N ASP A 76 5.76 -17.71 2.56
CA ASP A 76 5.39 -19.03 2.02
C ASP A 76 4.03 -19.03 1.30
N ARG A 77 3.23 -17.96 1.49
CA ARG A 77 1.91 -17.82 0.87
C ARG A 77 2.03 -17.43 -0.61
N ARG A 78 1.28 -18.13 -1.45
CA ARG A 78 1.21 -17.89 -2.91
C ARG A 78 0.10 -16.91 -3.31
N ASP A 79 -0.82 -16.62 -2.40
CA ASP A 79 -1.96 -15.72 -2.61
C ASP A 79 -1.60 -14.25 -2.28
N HIS A 80 -0.64 -13.69 -3.02
CA HIS A 80 -0.04 -12.37 -2.73
C HIS A 80 -1.07 -11.24 -2.63
N LEU A 81 -2.09 -11.20 -3.50
CA LEU A 81 -3.13 -10.16 -3.45
C LEU A 81 -3.99 -10.25 -2.20
N ARG A 82 -4.35 -11.47 -1.78
CA ARG A 82 -5.14 -11.70 -0.57
C ARG A 82 -4.36 -11.25 0.66
N GLN A 83 -3.08 -11.61 0.73
CA GLN A 83 -2.21 -11.15 1.82
C GLN A 83 -2.02 -9.63 1.80
N ALA A 84 -1.89 -9.01 0.63
CA ALA A 84 -1.79 -7.56 0.50
C ALA A 84 -3.07 -6.85 0.99
N GLU A 85 -4.25 -7.38 0.65
CA GLU A 85 -5.54 -6.92 1.15
C GLU A 85 -5.62 -6.99 2.68
N GLU A 86 -5.31 -8.15 3.26
CA GLU A 86 -5.29 -8.36 4.72
C GLU A 86 -4.35 -7.37 5.43
N LEU A 87 -3.13 -7.21 4.90
CA LEU A 87 -2.14 -6.30 5.43
C LEU A 87 -2.54 -4.83 5.28
N ALA A 88 -3.23 -4.46 4.19
CA ALA A 88 -3.75 -3.11 4.00
C ALA A 88 -4.85 -2.78 5.02
N HIS A 89 -5.76 -3.72 5.29
CA HIS A 89 -6.76 -3.54 6.35
C HIS A 89 -6.11 -3.42 7.73
N PHE A 90 -5.14 -4.28 8.03
CA PHE A 90 -4.40 -4.22 9.28
C PHE A 90 -3.63 -2.90 9.44
N ALA A 91 -2.93 -2.45 8.39
CA ALA A 91 -2.23 -1.17 8.37
C ALA A 91 -3.17 0.01 8.66
N GLN A 92 -4.40 -0.03 8.12
CA GLN A 92 -5.39 1.00 8.39
C GLN A 92 -5.81 1.05 9.86
N SER A 93 -5.99 -0.11 10.49
CA SER A 93 -6.31 -0.22 11.91
C SER A 93 -5.19 0.35 12.77
N VAL A 94 -3.93 -0.04 12.51
CA VAL A 94 -2.76 0.47 13.24
C VAL A 94 -2.61 1.98 13.10
N GLU A 95 -2.82 2.54 11.90
CA GLU A 95 -2.80 4.00 11.71
C GLU A 95 -3.90 4.71 12.49
N LEU A 96 -5.09 4.12 12.59
CA LEU A 96 -6.21 4.70 13.32
C LEU A 96 -5.97 4.66 14.83
N GLU A 97 -5.45 3.54 15.34
CA GLU A 97 -5.06 3.36 16.74
C GLU A 97 -3.98 4.38 17.13
N ASN A 98 -2.94 4.54 16.30
CA ASN A 98 -1.88 5.52 16.54
C ASN A 98 -2.39 6.97 16.54
N LYS A 99 -3.34 7.31 15.66
CA LYS A 99 -3.98 8.63 15.65
C LYS A 99 -4.78 8.87 16.92
N THR A 100 -5.56 7.88 17.34
CA THR A 100 -6.42 7.95 18.53
C THR A 100 -5.58 8.08 19.80
N GLY A 101 -4.56 7.23 19.96
CA GLY A 101 -3.64 7.28 21.10
C GLY A 101 -2.89 8.60 21.19
N ARG A 102 -2.49 9.19 20.06
CA ARG A 102 -1.83 10.50 20.03
C ARG A 102 -2.77 11.65 20.41
N THR A 103 -4.04 11.59 20.02
CA THR A 103 -5.06 12.58 20.45
C THR A 103 -5.30 12.49 21.96
N LEU A 104 -5.51 11.28 22.49
CA LEU A 104 -5.71 11.05 23.92
C LEU A 104 -4.50 11.51 24.75
N GLY A 105 -3.28 11.17 24.31
CA GLY A 105 -2.06 11.61 24.98
C GLY A 105 -1.92 13.13 25.03
N ARG A 106 -2.33 13.84 23.97
CA ARG A 106 -2.29 15.30 23.92
C ARG A 106 -3.29 15.94 24.90
N GLU A 107 -4.50 15.38 25.00
CA GLU A 107 -5.55 15.87 25.92
C GLU A 107 -5.14 15.69 27.38
N LEU A 108 -4.57 14.54 27.74
CA LEU A 108 -4.08 14.29 29.10
C LEU A 108 -2.94 15.22 29.49
N VAL A 109 -1.98 15.47 28.59
CA VAL A 109 -0.90 16.42 28.85
C VAL A 109 -1.46 17.83 29.08
N ALA A 110 -2.41 18.27 28.25
CA ALA A 110 -3.05 19.57 28.41
C ALA A 110 -3.74 19.72 29.78
N ALA A 111 -4.44 18.66 30.24
CA ALA A 111 -5.15 18.66 31.52
C ALA A 111 -4.25 18.62 32.77
N VAL A 112 -2.97 18.25 32.64
CA VAL A 112 -2.00 18.23 33.76
C VAL A 112 -1.22 19.55 33.85
N THR A 113 -1.16 20.32 32.76
CA THR A 113 -0.48 21.63 32.70
C THR A 113 -1.37 22.84 33.02
N ASP A 114 -2.63 22.61 33.42
CA ASP A 114 -3.57 23.62 33.98
C ASP A 114 -3.64 23.48 35.51
#